data_AF-A0A819FG82-F1
#
_entry.id   AF-A0A819FG82-F1
#
_cell.length_a   1.000
_cell.length_b   1.000
_cell.length_c   1.000
_cell.angle_alpha   90.00
_cell.angle_beta   90.00
_cell.angle_gamma   90.00
#
_symmetry.space_group_name_H-M   'P 1'
#
loop_
_entity.id
_entity.type
_entity.pdbx_description
1 polymer ?
#
loop_
_entity_poly.entity_id
_entity_poly.type
_entity_poly.pdbx_seq_one_letter_code
_entity_poly.pdbx_strand_id
1 'polypeptide(L)'
;MPRFKKQENDVPLKRKQRRVIKRLFRYSRSDWPLITVGTILLLGAALCKLLSSVAFKDSWEQFKYNLIMFVIVNFVGGFLGGFRIGVFAICVSRLNIRLRIKLFQSYLRQEIGFFDTHESGKLLSRLNHDTQIMSSTVANNIAQCIGALVKFVGTFIMMIKLSSHLTIACLVGAPLILIVAKISGNAHRRISEKVQDLSADASEIAEEAIQTIRTVRSFGNEDGELKRFADILQQAYKASLIQGALSAAQKWFVEVSMIGLRQKLYYYYYYYEIN
;
A
#
# COMPACT_ATOMS: atom_id res chain seq x y z
N MET A 1 2.94 -30.94 31.23
CA MET A 1 1.87 -29.90 31.09
C MET A 1 1.26 -29.88 29.68
N PRO A 2 0.33 -30.79 29.32
CA PRO A 2 -0.18 -30.89 27.93
C PRO A 2 -1.50 -30.13 27.66
N ARG A 3 -2.17 -29.58 28.68
CA ARG A 3 -3.54 -29.01 28.53
C ARG A 3 -3.60 -27.58 27.96
N PHE A 4 -2.49 -26.83 27.91
CA PHE A 4 -2.51 -25.44 27.41
C PHE A 4 -2.30 -25.29 25.88
N LYS A 5 -1.76 -26.29 25.18
CA LYS A 5 -1.60 -26.23 23.71
C LYS A 5 -2.90 -26.47 22.94
N LYS A 6 -3.91 -27.08 23.56
CA LYS A 6 -5.15 -27.49 22.86
C LYS A 6 -6.18 -26.37 22.72
N GLN A 7 -6.13 -25.32 23.55
CA GLN A 7 -7.10 -24.20 23.51
C GLN A 7 -6.70 -23.02 22.60
N GLU A 8 -5.46 -22.95 22.10
CA GLU A 8 -5.02 -21.84 21.24
C GLU A 8 -5.25 -22.10 19.73
N ASN A 9 -5.48 -23.36 19.35
CA ASN A 9 -5.70 -23.77 17.95
C ASN A 9 -7.15 -23.62 17.46
N ASP A 10 -8.12 -23.40 18.36
CA ASP A 10 -9.56 -23.32 18.01
C ASP A 10 -10.08 -21.87 17.86
N VAL A 11 -9.20 -20.87 17.81
CA VAL A 11 -9.61 -19.48 17.55
C VAL A 11 -9.71 -19.26 16.04
N PRO A 12 -10.86 -18.85 15.48
CA PRO A 12 -10.99 -18.65 14.03
C PRO A 12 -9.92 -17.68 13.53
N LEU A 13 -9.21 -18.03 12.44
CA LEU A 13 -8.04 -17.30 11.91
C LEU A 13 -8.23 -15.77 11.89
N LYS A 14 -9.43 -15.30 11.53
CA LYS A 14 -9.82 -13.88 11.52
C LYS A 14 -9.69 -13.18 12.88
N ARG A 15 -9.99 -13.85 14.00
CA ARG A 15 -9.86 -13.28 15.36
C ARG A 15 -8.39 -13.20 15.80
N LYS A 16 -7.55 -14.16 15.40
CA LYS A 16 -6.10 -14.15 15.69
C LYS A 16 -5.41 -13.02 14.91
N GLN A 17 -5.72 -12.88 13.61
CA GLN A 17 -5.25 -11.78 12.77
C GLN A 17 -5.64 -10.40 13.32
N ARG A 18 -6.90 -10.19 13.74
CA ARG A 18 -7.33 -8.93 14.36
C ARG A 18 -6.57 -8.58 15.63
N ARG A 19 -6.24 -9.55 16.49
CA ARG A 19 -5.43 -9.31 17.71
C ARG A 19 -4.01 -8.90 17.36
N VAL A 20 -3.40 -9.55 16.37
CA VAL A 20 -2.04 -9.21 15.90
C VAL A 20 -2.00 -7.79 15.32
N ILE A 21 -2.98 -7.43 14.47
CA ILE A 21 -3.12 -6.07 13.92
C ILE A 21 -3.30 -5.05 15.05
N LYS A 22 -4.14 -5.34 16.06
CA LYS A 22 -4.36 -4.44 17.19
C LYS A 22 -3.10 -4.26 18.05
N ARG A 23 -2.30 -5.31 18.24
CA ARG A 23 -1.01 -5.24 18.94
C ARG A 23 0.03 -4.44 18.14
N LEU A 24 0.10 -4.66 16.83
CA LEU A 24 0.96 -3.90 15.89
C LEU A 24 0.61 -2.41 15.90
N PHE A 25 -0.67 -2.07 15.84
CA PHE A 25 -1.13 -0.68 15.90
C PHE A 25 -0.80 -0.01 17.23
N ARG A 26 -0.94 -0.75 18.35
CA ARG A 26 -0.51 -0.26 19.67
C ARG A 26 1.00 -0.06 19.76
N TYR A 27 1.78 -0.83 19.01
CA TYR A 27 3.24 -0.72 18.97
C TYR A 27 3.72 0.49 18.15
N SER A 28 3.02 0.79 17.05
CA SER A 28 3.23 2.02 16.26
C SER A 28 2.80 3.29 17.01
N ARG A 29 2.09 3.17 18.15
CA ARG A 29 1.63 4.32 18.96
C ARG A 29 2.75 5.25 19.42
N SER A 30 3.96 4.72 19.61
CA SER A 30 5.12 5.53 19.99
C SER A 30 5.65 6.43 18.85
N ASP A 31 5.27 6.16 17.59
CA ASP A 31 5.67 6.96 16.41
C ASP A 31 4.54 7.85 15.89
N TRP A 32 3.42 7.94 16.63
CA TRP A 32 2.34 8.87 16.32
C TRP A 32 2.75 10.32 16.08
N PRO A 33 3.71 10.93 16.80
CA PRO A 33 4.12 12.30 16.49
C PRO A 33 4.72 12.45 15.07
N LEU A 34 5.45 11.45 14.58
CA LEU A 34 5.96 11.48 13.19
C LEU A 34 4.83 11.27 12.18
N ILE A 35 3.88 10.41 12.51
CA ILE A 35 2.70 10.18 11.66
C ILE A 35 1.84 11.45 11.60
N THR A 36 1.63 12.14 12.71
CA THR A 36 0.87 13.40 12.75
C THR A 36 1.58 14.50 11.95
N VAL A 37 2.90 14.63 12.06
CA VAL A 37 3.68 15.54 11.20
C VAL A 37 3.51 15.16 9.73
N GLY A 38 3.59 13.88 9.38
CA GLY A 38 3.32 13.39 8.03
C GLY A 38 1.92 13.73 7.52
N THR A 39 0.90 13.69 8.37
CA THR A 39 -0.47 14.09 8.01
C THR A 39 -0.65 15.58 7.85
N ILE A 40 0.03 16.40 8.65
CA ILE A 40 0.01 17.86 8.53
C ILE A 40 0.66 18.30 7.21
N LEU A 41 1.80 17.70 6.88
CA LEU A 41 2.47 17.94 5.58
C LEU A 41 1.61 17.52 4.40
N LEU A 42 0.86 16.42 4.55
CA LEU A 42 -0.09 15.95 3.55
C LEU A 42 -1.22 16.97 3.35
N LEU A 43 -1.79 17.50 4.44
CA LEU A 43 -2.83 18.53 4.38
C LEU A 43 -2.29 19.81 3.74
N GLY A 44 -1.09 20.26 4.11
CA GLY A 44 -0.45 21.43 3.51
C GLY A 44 -0.23 21.26 2.00
N ALA A 45 0.32 20.11 1.57
CA ALA A 45 0.50 19.83 0.15
C ALA A 45 -0.84 19.70 -0.62
N ALA A 46 -1.88 19.15 0.02
CA ALA A 46 -3.21 19.07 -0.56
C ALA A 46 -3.85 20.46 -0.72
N LEU A 47 -3.73 21.33 0.30
CA LEU A 47 -4.21 22.71 0.24
C LEU A 47 -3.49 23.50 -0.85
N CYS A 48 -2.17 23.36 -1.00
CA CYS A 48 -1.43 23.98 -2.10
C CYS A 48 -1.97 23.55 -3.48
N LYS A 49 -2.24 22.25 -3.67
CA LYS A 49 -2.83 21.75 -4.93
C LYS A 49 -4.24 22.27 -5.18
N LEU A 50 -5.01 22.50 -4.12
CA LEU A 50 -6.36 23.04 -4.22
C LEU A 50 -6.33 24.53 -4.60
N LEU A 51 -5.47 25.32 -3.94
CA LEU A 51 -5.27 26.74 -4.26
C LEU A 51 -4.82 26.93 -5.70
N SER A 52 -3.92 26.08 -6.20
CA SER A 52 -3.45 26.14 -7.58
C SER A 52 -4.54 25.84 -8.61
N SER A 53 -5.55 25.04 -8.25
CA SER A 53 -6.71 24.77 -9.12
C SER A 53 -7.72 25.91 -9.19
N VAL A 54 -7.83 26.73 -8.13
CA VAL A 54 -8.76 27.88 -8.06
C VAL A 54 -8.14 29.14 -8.68
N ALA A 55 -6.82 29.28 -8.64
CA ALA A 55 -6.09 30.46 -9.15
C ALA A 55 -6.15 30.64 -10.68
N PHE A 56 -6.71 29.70 -11.44
CA PHE A 56 -6.86 29.81 -12.90
C PHE A 56 -8.06 30.64 -13.36
N LYS A 57 -8.75 31.30 -12.43
CA LYS A 57 -9.88 32.18 -12.74
C LYS A 57 -9.45 33.64 -12.86
N ASP A 58 -9.62 34.12 -14.10
CA ASP A 58 -9.78 35.51 -14.54
C ASP A 58 -8.54 36.36 -14.91
N SER A 59 -8.69 37.00 -16.09
CA SER A 59 -7.99 38.17 -16.66
C SER A 59 -6.55 38.04 -17.22
N TRP A 60 -6.37 38.45 -18.48
CA TRP A 60 -5.08 38.50 -19.23
C TRP A 60 -3.99 39.35 -18.55
N GLU A 61 -4.38 40.39 -17.80
CA GLU A 61 -3.46 41.29 -17.06
C GLU A 61 -2.96 40.68 -15.73
N GLN A 62 -3.77 39.84 -15.07
CA GLN A 62 -3.41 39.14 -13.82
C GLN A 62 -2.74 37.79 -14.06
N PHE A 63 -2.72 37.32 -15.31
CA PHE A 63 -2.19 36.03 -15.70
C PHE A 63 -0.73 35.82 -15.28
N LYS A 64 0.13 36.84 -15.39
CA LYS A 64 1.54 36.75 -14.97
C LYS A 64 1.68 36.53 -13.45
N TYR A 65 0.89 37.23 -12.64
CA TYR A 65 0.91 37.09 -11.18
C TYR A 65 0.34 35.74 -10.73
N ASN A 66 -0.77 35.31 -11.34
CA ASN A 66 -1.38 34.00 -11.08
C ASN A 66 -0.46 32.85 -11.50
N LEU A 67 0.29 32.99 -12.59
CA LEU A 67 1.28 32.01 -13.04
C LEU A 67 2.44 31.89 -12.04
N ILE A 68 2.98 33.01 -11.55
CA ILE A 68 4.06 33.01 -10.54
C ILE A 68 3.57 32.39 -9.24
N MET A 69 2.37 32.76 -8.77
CA MET A 69 1.77 32.17 -7.57
C MET A 69 1.53 30.66 -7.74
N PHE A 70 1.05 30.23 -8.92
CA PHE A 70 0.86 28.82 -9.23
C PHE A 70 2.17 28.03 -9.15
N VAL A 71 3.26 28.55 -9.73
CA VAL A 71 4.57 27.90 -9.68
C VAL A 71 5.07 27.80 -8.24
N ILE A 72 5.00 28.89 -7.47
CA ILE A 72 5.43 28.91 -6.07
C ILE A 72 4.62 27.90 -5.23
N VAL A 73 3.30 27.91 -5.35
CA VAL A 73 2.42 27.02 -4.57
C VAL A 73 2.67 25.55 -4.92
N ASN A 74 2.88 25.21 -6.19
CA ASN A 74 3.20 23.83 -6.60
C ASN A 74 4.60 23.41 -6.15
N PHE A 75 5.59 24.33 -6.21
CA PHE A 75 6.94 24.06 -5.75
C PHE A 75 6.97 23.80 -4.23
N VAL A 76 6.31 24.64 -3.44
CA VAL A 76 6.14 24.46 -1.99
C VAL A 76 5.38 23.17 -1.68
N GLY A 77 4.30 22.88 -2.42
CA GLY A 77 3.55 21.63 -2.29
C GLY A 77 4.39 20.39 -2.60
N GLY A 78 5.25 20.47 -3.62
CA GLY A 78 6.21 19.43 -3.97
C GLY A 78 7.24 19.21 -2.86
N PHE A 79 7.79 20.29 -2.30
CA PHE A 79 8.76 20.24 -1.21
C PHE A 79 8.16 19.62 0.06
N LEU A 80 6.95 20.04 0.46
CA LEU A 80 6.18 19.44 1.55
C LEU A 80 5.92 17.95 1.32
N GLY A 81 5.59 17.59 0.08
CA GLY A 81 5.40 16.20 -0.36
C GLY A 81 6.67 15.35 -0.23
N GLY A 82 7.83 15.91 -0.59
CA GLY A 82 9.14 15.26 -0.43
C GLY A 82 9.52 15.08 1.03
N PHE A 83 9.36 16.13 1.85
CA PHE A 83 9.66 16.06 3.28
C PHE A 83 8.79 15.02 3.99
N ARG A 84 7.52 14.91 3.61
CA ARG A 84 6.62 13.84 4.09
C ARG A 84 7.19 12.45 3.83
N ILE A 85 7.72 12.18 2.63
CA ILE A 85 8.32 10.88 2.29
C ILE A 85 9.51 10.59 3.20
N GLY A 86 10.38 11.58 3.43
CA GLY A 86 11.51 11.47 4.35
C GLY A 86 11.11 11.15 5.79
N VAL A 87 10.11 11.87 6.33
CA VAL A 87 9.58 11.60 7.69
C VAL A 87 9.04 10.18 7.82
N PHE A 88 8.32 9.68 6.81
CA PHE A 88 7.82 8.30 6.82
C PHE A 88 8.95 7.27 6.71
N ALA A 89 10.00 7.53 5.93
CA ALA A 89 11.16 6.66 5.86
C ALA A 89 11.84 6.51 7.24
N ILE A 90 12.00 7.62 7.98
CA ILE A 90 12.54 7.61 9.34
C ILE A 90 11.62 6.78 10.28
N CYS A 91 10.30 6.92 10.15
CA CYS A 91 9.34 6.14 10.93
C CYS A 91 9.49 4.63 10.68
N VAL A 92 9.65 4.21 9.41
CA VAL A 92 9.88 2.80 9.05
C VAL A 92 11.16 2.28 9.70
N SER A 93 12.26 3.02 9.59
CA SER A 93 13.55 2.62 10.15
C SER A 93 13.52 2.49 11.68
N ARG A 94 12.87 3.45 12.37
CA ARG A 94 12.69 3.39 13.83
C ARG A 94 11.88 2.17 14.27
N LEU A 95 10.80 1.87 13.54
CA LEU A 95 9.98 0.69 13.82
C LEU A 95 10.78 -0.60 13.61
N ASN A 96 11.58 -0.69 12.55
CA ASN A 96 12.43 -1.84 12.28
C ASN A 96 13.43 -2.10 13.42
N ILE A 97 14.18 -1.07 13.83
CA ILE A 97 15.15 -1.17 14.93
C ILE A 97 14.48 -1.68 16.21
N ARG A 98 13.32 -1.12 16.57
CA ARG A 98 12.56 -1.52 17.77
C ARG A 98 12.10 -2.98 17.70
N LEU A 99 11.61 -3.44 16.55
CA LEU A 99 11.21 -4.83 16.36
C LEU A 99 12.42 -5.77 16.47
N ARG A 100 13.56 -5.43 15.86
CA ARG A 100 14.79 -6.22 15.94
C ARG A 100 15.31 -6.34 17.37
N ILE A 101 15.37 -5.23 18.12
CA ILE A 101 15.81 -5.24 19.52
C ILE A 101 14.90 -6.15 20.36
N LYS A 102 13.58 -6.04 20.20
CA LYS A 102 12.63 -6.89 20.94
C LYS A 102 12.72 -8.37 20.57
N LEU A 103 12.84 -8.66 19.28
CA LEU A 103 12.97 -10.04 18.81
C LEU A 103 14.26 -10.66 19.34
N PHE A 104 15.37 -9.93 19.26
CA PHE A 104 16.65 -10.36 19.80
C PHE A 104 16.61 -10.55 21.33
N GLN A 105 15.99 -9.62 22.05
CA GLN A 105 15.77 -9.78 23.50
C GLN A 105 14.94 -11.02 23.83
N SER A 106 13.96 -11.37 22.98
CA SER A 106 13.16 -12.59 23.14
C SER A 106 14.01 -13.84 22.88
N TYR A 107 14.89 -13.82 21.89
CA TYR A 107 15.82 -14.93 21.63
C TYR A 107 16.76 -15.16 22.83
N LEU A 108 17.32 -14.10 23.42
CA LEU A 108 18.21 -14.22 24.59
C LEU A 108 17.54 -14.78 25.84
N ARG A 109 16.21 -14.74 25.94
CA ARG A 109 15.43 -15.27 27.09
C ARG A 109 14.92 -16.69 26.86
N GLN A 110 15.20 -17.28 25.70
CA GLN A 110 14.69 -18.57 25.31
C GLN A 110 15.56 -19.70 25.87
N GLU A 111 14.97 -20.86 26.14
CA GLU A 111 15.67 -22.05 26.62
C GLU A 111 16.64 -22.63 25.57
N ILE A 112 17.70 -23.31 26.03
CA ILE A 112 18.73 -23.91 25.14
C ILE A 112 18.09 -24.89 24.15
N GLY A 113 17.11 -25.71 24.59
CA GLY A 113 16.41 -26.66 23.72
C GLY A 113 15.65 -26.03 22.54
N PHE A 114 15.37 -24.72 22.57
CA PHE A 114 14.84 -24.01 21.41
C PHE A 114 15.89 -23.85 20.30
N PHE A 115 17.15 -23.62 20.67
CA PHE A 115 18.26 -23.46 19.73
C PHE A 115 18.72 -24.82 19.17
N ASP A 116 18.50 -25.92 19.90
CA ASP A 116 18.74 -27.27 19.40
C ASP A 116 17.73 -27.67 18.30
N THR A 117 16.53 -27.08 18.33
CA THR A 117 15.45 -27.37 17.37
C THR A 117 15.38 -26.42 16.18
N HIS A 118 16.04 -25.25 16.26
CA HIS A 118 15.98 -24.21 15.22
C HIS A 118 17.38 -23.82 14.74
N GLU A 119 17.64 -23.96 13.44
CA GLU A 119 18.89 -23.51 12.84
C GLU A 119 19.14 -22.01 13.06
N SER A 120 20.37 -21.69 13.48
CA SER A 120 20.83 -20.30 13.69
C SER A 120 20.63 -19.42 12.45
N GLY A 121 20.82 -19.97 11.24
CA GLY A 121 20.58 -19.28 9.98
C GLY A 121 19.12 -18.87 9.78
N LYS A 122 18.16 -19.73 10.12
CA LYS A 122 16.71 -19.42 10.05
C LYS A 122 16.33 -18.36 11.07
N LEU A 123 16.88 -18.42 12.29
CA LEU A 123 16.64 -17.40 13.32
C LEU A 123 17.19 -16.03 12.91
N LEU A 124 18.36 -15.98 12.29
CA LEU A 124 18.97 -14.76 11.76
C LEU A 124 18.18 -14.18 10.58
N SER A 125 17.70 -15.05 9.67
CA SER A 125 16.84 -14.63 8.55
C SER A 125 15.55 -13.99 9.06
N ARG A 126 14.87 -14.61 10.04
CA ARG A 126 13.69 -14.02 10.68
C ARG A 126 13.99 -12.68 11.37
N LEU A 127 15.15 -12.57 12.02
CA LEU A 127 15.58 -11.34 12.68
C LEU A 127 15.84 -10.19 11.70
N ASN A 128 16.35 -10.49 10.51
CA ASN A 128 16.71 -9.46 9.55
C ASN A 128 15.61 -9.19 8.53
N HIS A 129 15.13 -10.23 7.86
CA HIS A 129 14.23 -10.14 6.71
C HIS A 129 12.78 -9.98 7.14
N ASP A 130 12.28 -10.85 8.02
CA ASP A 130 10.86 -10.81 8.42
C ASP A 130 10.54 -9.53 9.20
N THR A 131 11.44 -9.06 10.08
CA THR A 131 11.23 -7.78 10.78
C THR A 131 11.21 -6.60 9.82
N GLN A 132 12.00 -6.63 8.75
CA GLN A 132 12.07 -5.58 7.74
C GLN A 132 10.81 -5.55 6.89
N ILE A 133 10.34 -6.69 6.40
CA ILE A 133 9.06 -6.79 5.67
C ILE A 133 7.91 -6.36 6.58
N MET A 134 7.88 -6.84 7.82
CA MET A 134 6.82 -6.51 8.78
C MET A 134 6.78 -5.02 9.12
N SER A 135 7.92 -4.40 9.44
CA SER A 135 8.00 -2.96 9.77
C SER A 135 7.60 -2.08 8.59
N SER A 136 8.14 -2.34 7.39
CA SER A 136 7.82 -1.58 6.19
C SER A 136 6.35 -1.69 5.81
N THR A 137 5.80 -2.91 5.81
CA THR A 137 4.39 -3.18 5.49
C THR A 137 3.45 -2.48 6.49
N VAL A 138 3.72 -2.60 7.79
CA VAL A 138 2.87 -2.00 8.82
C VAL A 138 2.91 -0.48 8.77
N ALA A 139 4.11 0.11 8.74
CA ALA A 139 4.27 1.57 8.72
C ALA A 139 3.66 2.17 7.44
N ASN A 140 3.90 1.56 6.28
CA ASN A 140 3.35 2.03 5.00
C ASN A 140 1.82 1.92 4.97
N ASN A 141 1.25 0.80 5.41
CA ASN A 141 -0.21 0.63 5.44
C ASN A 141 -0.89 1.61 6.42
N ILE A 142 -0.31 1.85 7.61
CA ILE A 142 -0.84 2.83 8.56
C ILE A 142 -0.78 4.24 7.95
N ALA A 143 0.36 4.62 7.37
CA ALA A 143 0.54 5.90 6.70
C ALA A 143 -0.46 6.10 5.55
N GLN A 144 -0.66 5.08 4.73
CA GLN A 144 -1.63 5.10 3.63
C GLN A 144 -3.06 5.20 4.13
N CYS A 145 -3.46 4.41 5.13
CA CYS A 145 -4.81 4.45 5.69
C CYS A 145 -5.14 5.81 6.30
N ILE A 146 -4.25 6.35 7.13
CA ILE A 146 -4.44 7.67 7.75
C ILE A 146 -4.45 8.75 6.67
N GLY A 147 -3.51 8.70 5.73
CA GLY A 147 -3.46 9.64 4.61
C GLY A 147 -4.72 9.59 3.73
N ALA A 148 -5.25 8.40 3.45
CA ALA A 148 -6.49 8.23 2.70
C ALA A 148 -7.70 8.78 3.47
N LEU A 149 -7.77 8.54 4.79
CA LEU A 149 -8.85 9.04 5.64
C LEU A 149 -8.82 10.57 5.72
N VAL A 150 -7.65 11.17 5.93
CA VAL A 150 -7.46 12.62 5.96
C VAL A 150 -7.83 13.25 4.61
N LYS A 151 -7.41 12.65 3.49
CA LYS A 151 -7.82 13.10 2.16
C LYS A 151 -9.32 13.00 1.95
N PHE A 152 -9.92 11.87 2.31
CA PHE A 152 -11.34 11.63 2.16
C PHE A 152 -12.16 12.67 2.95
N VAL A 153 -11.86 12.84 4.24
CA VAL A 153 -12.53 13.83 5.09
C VAL A 153 -12.28 15.25 4.61
N GLY A 154 -11.03 15.59 4.26
CA GLY A 154 -10.67 16.93 3.78
C GLY A 154 -11.38 17.29 2.47
N THR A 155 -11.37 16.38 1.48
CA THR A 155 -12.10 16.56 0.22
C THR A 155 -13.60 16.63 0.45
N PHE A 156 -14.15 15.79 1.33
CA PHE A 156 -15.59 15.79 1.63
C PHE A 156 -16.05 17.11 2.27
N ILE A 157 -15.31 17.62 3.25
CA ILE A 157 -15.59 18.93 3.88
C ILE A 157 -15.50 20.05 2.84
N MET A 158 -14.46 20.04 1.99
CA MET A 158 -14.30 21.05 0.95
C MET A 158 -15.42 20.99 -0.09
N MET A 159 -15.87 19.80 -0.47
CA MET A 159 -16.98 19.61 -1.41
C MET A 159 -18.26 20.27 -0.88
N ILE A 160 -18.58 20.04 0.41
CA ILE A 160 -19.73 20.66 1.08
C ILE A 160 -19.60 22.19 1.12
N LYS A 161 -18.40 22.70 1.44
CA LYS A 161 -18.14 24.15 1.52
C LYS A 161 -18.24 24.86 0.17
N LEU A 162 -17.84 24.20 -0.93
CA LEU A 162 -17.88 24.79 -2.26
C LEU A 162 -19.32 24.81 -2.80
N SER A 163 -20.03 23.69 -2.73
CA SER A 163 -21.45 23.62 -3.10
C SER A 163 -22.12 22.36 -2.56
N SER A 164 -23.16 22.55 -1.76
CA SER A 164 -23.99 21.47 -1.22
C SER A 164 -24.75 20.69 -2.31
N HIS A 165 -25.19 21.36 -3.38
CA HIS A 165 -25.95 20.74 -4.48
C HIS A 165 -25.09 19.77 -5.30
N LEU A 166 -23.87 20.19 -5.66
CA LEU A 166 -22.89 19.35 -6.35
C LEU A 166 -22.44 18.16 -5.49
N THR A 167 -22.34 18.36 -4.17
CA THR A 167 -22.00 17.30 -3.22
C THR A 167 -23.05 16.19 -3.23
N ILE A 168 -24.34 16.55 -3.17
CA ILE A 168 -25.45 15.58 -3.16
C ILE A 168 -25.49 14.79 -4.48
N ALA A 169 -25.29 15.45 -5.62
CA ALA A 169 -25.22 14.79 -6.92
C ALA A 169 -24.08 13.75 -6.98
N CYS A 170 -22.90 14.09 -6.47
CA CYS A 170 -21.79 13.15 -6.34
C CYS A 170 -22.10 11.98 -5.40
N LEU A 171 -22.81 12.22 -4.30
CA LEU A 171 -23.18 11.19 -3.32
C LEU A 171 -24.15 10.15 -3.91
N VAL A 172 -25.07 10.59 -4.78
CA VAL A 172 -25.99 9.70 -5.52
C VAL A 172 -25.23 8.84 -6.53
N GLY A 173 -24.15 9.36 -7.13
CA GLY A 173 -23.26 8.60 -8.02
C GLY A 173 -22.28 7.67 -7.29
N ALA A 174 -22.00 7.91 -6.00
CA ALA A 174 -21.06 7.13 -5.20
C ALA A 174 -21.34 5.60 -5.15
N PRO A 175 -22.58 5.11 -4.96
CA PRO A 175 -22.84 3.67 -4.94
C PRO A 175 -22.46 2.97 -6.25
N LEU A 176 -22.68 3.61 -7.40
CA LEU A 176 -22.29 3.06 -8.70
C LEU A 176 -20.77 2.90 -8.79
N ILE A 177 -20.02 3.91 -8.37
CA ILE A 177 -18.55 3.90 -8.35
C ILE A 177 -18.04 2.80 -7.40
N LEU A 178 -18.66 2.64 -6.23
CA LEU A 178 -18.30 1.59 -5.27
C LEU A 178 -18.52 0.18 -5.82
N ILE A 179 -19.59 -0.05 -6.59
CA ILE A 179 -19.85 -1.34 -7.24
C ILE A 179 -18.76 -1.65 -8.26
N VAL A 180 -18.44 -0.71 -9.14
CA VAL A 180 -17.37 -0.88 -10.15
C VAL A 180 -16.03 -1.13 -9.45
N ALA A 181 -15.68 -0.33 -8.44
CA ALA A 181 -14.45 -0.50 -7.67
C ALA A 181 -14.37 -1.87 -6.99
N LYS A 182 -15.48 -2.41 -6.48
CA LYS A 182 -15.54 -3.74 -5.85
C LYS A 182 -15.32 -4.86 -6.87
N ILE A 183 -15.92 -4.76 -8.05
CA ILE A 183 -15.75 -5.76 -9.12
C ILE A 183 -14.29 -5.77 -9.61
N SER A 184 -13.74 -4.60 -9.95
CA SER A 184 -12.35 -4.48 -10.38
C SER A 184 -11.37 -4.89 -9.28
N GLY A 185 -11.63 -4.51 -8.03
CA GLY A 185 -10.81 -4.90 -6.88
C GLY A 185 -10.79 -6.41 -6.64
N ASN A 186 -11.94 -7.09 -6.78
CA ASN A 186 -12.00 -8.54 -6.70
C ASN A 186 -11.23 -9.23 -7.83
N ALA A 187 -11.33 -8.71 -9.06
CA ALA A 187 -10.57 -9.24 -10.20
C ALA A 187 -9.06 -9.08 -9.97
N HIS A 188 -8.62 -7.89 -9.52
CA HIS A 188 -7.21 -7.62 -9.23
C HIS A 188 -6.68 -8.53 -8.13
N ARG A 189 -7.47 -8.71 -7.05
CA ARG A 189 -7.10 -9.61 -5.95
C ARG A 189 -6.91 -11.05 -6.42
N ARG A 190 -7.83 -11.61 -7.20
CA ARG A 190 -7.74 -12.99 -7.70
C ARG A 190 -6.49 -13.21 -8.56
N ILE A 191 -6.18 -12.26 -9.44
CA ILE A 191 -4.97 -12.35 -10.27
C ILE A 191 -3.71 -12.22 -9.40
N SER A 192 -3.71 -11.32 -8.41
CA SER A 192 -2.58 -11.17 -7.50
C SER A 192 -2.34 -12.41 -6.64
N GLU A 193 -3.41 -13.06 -6.17
CA GLU A 193 -3.33 -14.36 -5.47
C GLU A 193 -2.71 -15.41 -6.41
N LYS A 194 -3.17 -15.52 -7.67
CA LYS A 194 -2.60 -16.44 -8.66
C LYS A 194 -1.11 -16.19 -8.96
N VAL A 195 -0.69 -14.93 -9.08
CA VAL A 195 0.73 -14.58 -9.29
C VAL A 195 1.58 -15.00 -8.09
N GLN A 196 1.05 -14.80 -6.88
CA GLN A 196 1.72 -15.19 -5.65
C GLN A 196 1.82 -16.71 -5.51
N ASP A 197 0.77 -17.45 -5.83
CA ASP A 197 0.75 -18.92 -5.81
C ASP A 197 1.78 -19.48 -6.79
N LEU A 198 1.80 -19.00 -8.04
CA LEU A 198 2.79 -19.44 -9.05
C LEU A 198 4.24 -19.12 -8.66
N SER A 199 4.44 -18.03 -7.91
CA SER A 199 5.76 -17.67 -7.38
C SER A 199 6.18 -18.56 -6.21
N ALA A 200 5.21 -19.02 -5.39
CA ALA A 200 5.45 -20.01 -4.35
C ALA A 200 5.79 -21.37 -4.96
N ASP A 201 5.03 -21.83 -5.96
CA ASP A 201 5.28 -23.08 -6.69
C ASP A 201 6.68 -23.08 -7.33
N ALA A 202 7.09 -21.97 -7.97
CA ALA A 202 8.44 -21.84 -8.52
C ALA A 202 9.52 -21.96 -7.44
N SER A 203 9.29 -21.37 -6.26
CA SER A 203 10.24 -21.43 -5.14
C SER A 203 10.33 -22.84 -4.58
N GLU A 204 9.21 -23.55 -4.47
CA GLU A 204 9.16 -24.95 -4.01
C GLU A 204 9.95 -25.87 -4.94
N ILE A 205 9.79 -25.71 -6.27
CA ILE A 205 10.52 -26.52 -7.25
C ILE A 205 12.02 -26.25 -7.21
N ALA A 206 12.41 -24.98 -7.10
CA ALA A 206 13.81 -24.62 -6.95
C ALA A 206 14.39 -25.21 -5.65
N GLU A 207 13.66 -25.15 -4.55
CA GLU A 207 14.07 -25.71 -3.27
C GLU A 207 14.22 -27.24 -3.36
N GLU A 208 13.25 -27.95 -3.95
CA GLU A 208 13.30 -29.40 -4.16
C GLU A 208 14.51 -29.81 -5.02
N ALA A 209 14.73 -29.15 -6.16
CA ALA A 209 15.82 -29.45 -7.08
C ALA A 209 17.20 -29.20 -6.43
N ILE A 210 17.34 -28.13 -5.63
CA ILE A 210 18.58 -27.82 -4.92
C ILE A 210 18.81 -28.82 -3.77
N GLN A 211 17.79 -29.15 -2.99
CA GLN A 211 17.90 -30.12 -1.91
C GLN A 211 18.26 -31.53 -2.41
N THR A 212 17.76 -31.90 -3.60
CA THR A 212 17.99 -33.20 -4.24
C THR A 212 19.02 -33.17 -5.36
N ILE A 213 19.91 -32.16 -5.38
CA ILE A 213 20.85 -31.94 -6.49
C ILE A 213 21.73 -33.16 -6.84
N ARG A 214 22.08 -33.98 -5.83
CA ARG A 214 22.83 -35.23 -6.04
C ARG A 214 22.02 -36.25 -6.84
N THR A 215 20.72 -36.34 -6.59
CA THR A 215 19.78 -37.20 -7.30
C THR A 215 19.57 -36.72 -8.73
N VAL A 216 19.35 -35.41 -8.91
CA VAL A 216 19.20 -34.81 -10.26
C VAL A 216 20.43 -35.10 -11.12
N ARG A 217 21.63 -34.96 -10.55
CA ARG A 217 22.89 -35.27 -11.24
C ARG A 217 23.11 -36.76 -11.48
N SER A 218 22.75 -37.64 -10.53
CA SER A 218 22.90 -39.09 -10.75
C SER A 218 22.01 -39.62 -11.86
N PHE A 219 20.85 -38.99 -12.10
CA PHE A 219 19.95 -39.32 -13.20
C PHE A 219 20.18 -38.47 -14.47
N GLY A 220 21.09 -37.49 -14.44
CA GLY A 220 21.37 -36.61 -15.59
C GLY A 220 20.17 -35.74 -16.02
N ASN A 221 19.22 -35.46 -15.12
CA ASN A 221 17.96 -34.79 -15.46
C ASN A 221 17.98 -33.26 -15.21
N GLU A 222 19.13 -32.62 -15.42
CA GLU A 222 19.31 -31.19 -15.15
C GLU A 222 18.42 -30.33 -16.07
N ASP A 223 18.35 -30.68 -17.37
CA ASP A 223 17.50 -30.00 -18.35
C ASP A 223 16.00 -30.18 -18.07
N GLY A 224 15.61 -31.32 -17.50
CA GLY A 224 14.23 -31.61 -17.13
C GLY A 224 13.73 -30.71 -15.99
N GLU A 225 14.52 -30.56 -14.93
CA GLU A 225 14.21 -29.64 -13.83
C GLU A 225 14.27 -28.18 -14.27
N LEU A 226 15.22 -27.82 -15.15
CA LEU A 226 15.28 -26.48 -15.74
C LEU A 226 14.02 -26.15 -16.54
N LYS A 227 13.54 -27.09 -17.35
CA LYS A 227 12.31 -26.92 -18.13
C LYS A 227 11.08 -26.78 -17.23
N ARG A 228 10.95 -27.62 -16.20
CA ARG A 228 9.87 -27.55 -15.20
C ARG A 228 9.83 -26.19 -14.50
N PHE A 229 10.99 -25.67 -14.09
CA PHE A 229 11.10 -24.34 -13.48
C PHE A 229 10.75 -23.21 -14.49
N ALA A 230 11.25 -23.32 -15.73
CA ALA A 230 10.96 -22.35 -16.79
C ALA A 230 9.46 -22.30 -17.15
N ASP A 231 8.78 -23.45 -17.21
CA ASP A 231 7.36 -23.54 -17.54
C ASP A 231 6.49 -22.81 -16.50
N ILE A 232 6.81 -22.93 -15.21
CA ILE A 232 6.07 -22.23 -14.15
C ILE A 232 6.39 -20.74 -14.13
N LEU A 233 7.64 -20.34 -14.35
CA LEU A 233 7.97 -18.93 -14.53
C LEU A 233 7.26 -18.32 -15.73
N GLN A 234 7.09 -19.07 -16.83
CA GLN A 234 6.35 -18.59 -17.99
C GLN A 234 4.85 -18.42 -17.67
N GLN A 235 4.27 -19.30 -16.84
CA GLN A 235 2.91 -19.14 -16.34
C GLN A 235 2.78 -17.91 -15.42
N ALA A 236 3.73 -17.72 -14.50
CA ALA A 236 3.79 -16.55 -13.62
C ALA A 236 3.90 -15.25 -14.43
N TYR A 237 4.72 -15.25 -15.48
CA TYR A 237 4.87 -14.12 -16.39
C TYR A 237 3.55 -13.80 -17.11
N LYS A 238 2.86 -14.80 -17.68
CA LYS A 238 1.54 -14.60 -18.30
C LYS A 238 0.51 -14.05 -17.31
N ALA A 239 0.50 -14.53 -16.07
CA ALA A 239 -0.39 -14.01 -15.02
C ALA A 239 -0.05 -12.55 -14.65
N SER A 240 1.25 -12.22 -14.56
CA SER A 240 1.74 -10.87 -14.29
C SER A 240 1.41 -9.89 -15.42
N LEU A 241 1.46 -10.32 -16.68
CA LEU A 241 1.00 -9.51 -17.82
C LEU A 241 -0.48 -9.15 -17.71
N ILE A 242 -1.33 -10.12 -17.34
CA ILE A 242 -2.77 -9.88 -17.12
C ILE A 242 -2.96 -8.92 -15.93
N GLN A 243 -2.19 -9.08 -14.85
CA GLN A 243 -2.21 -8.16 -13.71
C GLN A 243 -1.85 -6.73 -14.13
N GLY A 244 -0.81 -6.59 -14.95
CA GLY A 244 -0.34 -5.31 -15.50
C GLY A 244 -1.39 -4.66 -16.39
N ALA A 245 -1.97 -5.43 -17.32
CA ALA A 245 -3.03 -4.97 -18.21
C ALA A 245 -4.28 -4.53 -17.43
N LEU A 246 -4.71 -5.29 -16.43
CA LEU A 246 -5.83 -4.94 -15.57
C LEU A 246 -5.55 -3.64 -14.78
N SER A 247 -4.32 -3.49 -14.27
CA SER A 247 -3.90 -2.29 -13.55
C SER A 247 -3.84 -1.06 -14.45
N ALA A 248 -3.39 -1.22 -15.70
CA ALA A 248 -3.39 -0.16 -16.70
C ALA A 248 -4.82 0.24 -17.08
N ALA A 249 -5.69 -0.73 -17.36
CA ALA A 249 -7.11 -0.50 -17.67
C ALA A 249 -7.82 0.22 -16.52
N GLN A 250 -7.57 -0.18 -15.26
CA GLN A 250 -8.12 0.49 -14.10
C GLN A 250 -7.63 1.94 -13.98
N LYS A 251 -6.34 2.20 -14.20
CA LYS A 251 -5.80 3.58 -14.20
C LYS A 251 -6.42 4.43 -15.29
N TRP A 252 -6.53 3.91 -16.51
CA TRP A 252 -7.15 4.59 -17.64
C TRP A 252 -8.61 4.93 -17.37
N PHE A 253 -9.38 3.96 -16.86
CA PHE A 253 -10.77 4.18 -16.50
C PHE A 253 -10.93 5.33 -15.49
N VAL A 254 -10.08 5.38 -14.46
CA VAL A 254 -10.10 6.45 -13.45
C VAL A 254 -9.76 7.81 -14.07
N GLU A 255 -8.72 7.90 -14.88
CA GLU A 255 -8.30 9.16 -15.50
C GLU A 255 -9.36 9.69 -16.50
N VAL A 256 -9.88 8.83 -17.39
CA VAL A 256 -10.93 9.21 -18.35
C VAL A 256 -12.20 9.65 -17.62
N SER A 257 -12.62 8.91 -16.59
CA SER A 257 -13.76 9.30 -15.76
C SER A 257 -13.53 10.65 -15.07
N MET A 258 -12.30 10.92 -14.62
CA MET A 258 -11.97 12.18 -13.93
C MET A 258 -11.99 13.37 -14.89
N ILE A 259 -11.50 13.21 -16.12
CA ILE A 259 -11.56 14.25 -17.16
C ILE A 259 -13.02 14.61 -17.48
N GLY A 260 -13.87 13.60 -17.71
CA GLY A 260 -15.29 13.84 -18.01
C GLY A 260 -16.02 14.55 -16.86
N LEU A 261 -15.69 14.22 -15.61
CA LEU A 261 -16.26 14.86 -14.43
C LEU A 261 -15.79 16.31 -14.30
N ARG A 262 -14.50 16.59 -14.52
CA ARG A 262 -13.96 17.97 -14.55
C ARG A 262 -14.63 18.82 -15.63
N GLN A 263 -14.85 18.27 -16.83
CA GLN A 263 -15.47 19.01 -17.92
C GLN A 263 -16.93 19.35 -17.61
N LYS A 264 -17.70 18.41 -17.03
CA LYS A 264 -19.07 18.69 -16.58
C LYS A 264 -19.13 19.73 -15.46
N LEU A 265 -18.18 19.67 -14.51
CA LEU A 265 -18.07 20.68 -13.46
C LEU A 265 -17.79 22.07 -14.04
N TYR A 266 -16.88 22.17 -15.00
CA TYR A 266 -16.58 23.43 -15.68
C TYR A 266 -17.80 24.00 -16.42
N TYR A 267 -18.54 23.13 -17.12
CA TYR A 267 -19.76 23.54 -17.81
C TYR A 267 -20.85 24.02 -16.85
N TYR A 268 -21.09 23.28 -15.75
CA TYR A 268 -22.07 23.66 -14.73
C TYR A 268 -21.70 24.99 -14.06
N TYR A 269 -20.42 25.17 -13.73
CA TYR A 269 -19.90 26.40 -13.16
C TYR A 269 -20.12 27.60 -14.10
N TYR A 270 -19.78 27.45 -15.38
CA TYR A 270 -19.94 28.53 -16.37
C TYR A 270 -21.41 28.93 -16.55
N TYR A 271 -22.34 27.96 -16.50
CA TYR A 271 -23.76 28.22 -16.73
C TYR A 271 -24.48 28.89 -15.53
N TYR A 272 -24.03 28.65 -14.30
CA TYR A 272 -24.72 29.11 -13.08
C TYR A 272 -24.12 30.37 -12.44
N GLU A 273 -22.89 30.76 -12.82
CA GLU A 273 -22.18 31.90 -12.22
C GLU A 273 -22.02 33.10 -13.17
N ILE A 274 -22.35 32.93 -14.44
CA ILE A 274 -22.33 33.99 -15.47
C ILE A 274 -23.75 34.38 -15.93
N ASN A 275 -24.77 33.54 -15.67
CA ASN A 275 -26.20 33.84 -15.84
C ASN A 275 -26.90 33.86 -14.49
#